data_AF-F4L2X7-F1
#
_entry.id   AF-F4L2X7-F1
#
_cell.length_a   1.000
_cell.length_b   1.000
_cell.length_c   1.000
_cell.angle_alpha   90.00
_cell.angle_beta   90.00
_cell.angle_gamma   90.00
#
_symmetry.space_group_name_H-M   'P 1'
#
loop_
_entity.id
_entity.type
_entity.pdbx_description
1 polymer ?
#
loop_
_entity_poly.entity_id
_entity_poly.type
_entity_poly.pdbx_seq_one_letter_code
_entity_poly.pdbx_strand_id
1 'polypeptide(L)'
;MTTVLRVNMDEIDDELLRDWKARYGSSMVELRILDENENGDTLSESEFWAIIDSFDWTKEEEEDIMKPALHQLSALPIAKIQQFQDILSYKLWQLDGQAYAAALIAQDGFLSVDDFLYVRCAVVADGKSTFEEVLQDPEKMPIEYSFESLLYLATDAYAQKTGEAMTYLPKYNFETYQNRSGWKKA
;
A
#
# COMPACT_ATOMS: atom_id res chain seq x y z
N MET A 1 -15.38 0.97 24.81
CA MET A 1 -14.21 0.08 24.77
C MET A 1 -14.54 -1.05 23.81
N THR A 2 -13.64 -1.37 22.89
CA THR A 2 -13.85 -2.42 21.90
C THR A 2 -13.16 -3.69 22.38
N THR A 3 -13.89 -4.79 22.45
CA THR A 3 -13.34 -6.12 22.74
C THR A 3 -13.22 -6.88 21.42
N VAL A 4 -12.03 -7.41 21.12
CA VAL A 4 -11.77 -8.21 19.92
C VAL A 4 -11.77 -9.69 20.34
N LEU A 5 -12.64 -10.47 19.69
CA LEU A 5 -12.71 -11.92 19.85
C LEU A 5 -12.24 -12.56 18.53
N ARG A 6 -11.31 -13.50 18.59
CA ARG A 6 -10.86 -14.29 17.44
C ARG A 6 -11.14 -15.75 17.76
N VAL A 7 -11.99 -16.37 16.96
CA VAL A 7 -12.44 -17.76 17.11
C VAL A 7 -12.61 -18.35 15.72
N ASN A 8 -12.24 -19.63 15.55
CA ASN A 8 -12.44 -20.33 14.28
C ASN A 8 -13.93 -20.62 14.07
N MET A 9 -14.39 -20.64 12.81
CA MET A 9 -15.82 -20.81 12.51
C MET A 9 -16.40 -22.14 13.05
N ASP A 10 -15.60 -23.20 13.07
CA ASP A 10 -15.97 -24.53 13.57
C ASP A 10 -16.05 -24.61 15.11
N GLU A 11 -15.44 -23.66 15.81
CA GLU A 11 -15.52 -23.52 17.27
C GLU A 11 -16.73 -22.68 17.72
N ILE A 12 -17.45 -22.04 16.79
CA ILE A 12 -18.65 -21.29 17.10
C ILE A 12 -19.85 -22.24 17.22
N ASP A 13 -20.17 -22.60 18.46
CA ASP A 13 -21.32 -23.45 18.79
C ASP A 13 -22.38 -22.73 19.65
N ASP A 14 -23.46 -23.46 19.95
CA ASP A 14 -24.57 -22.95 20.76
C ASP A 14 -24.16 -22.55 22.19
N GLU A 15 -23.12 -23.18 22.75
CA GLU A 15 -22.63 -22.90 24.10
C GLU A 15 -21.83 -21.60 24.11
N LEU A 16 -20.92 -21.43 23.15
CA LEU A 16 -20.12 -20.22 22.99
C LEU A 16 -21.01 -19.00 22.69
N LEU A 17 -22.03 -19.17 21.84
CA LEU A 17 -23.01 -18.12 21.56
C LEU A 17 -23.82 -17.71 22.81
N ARG A 18 -24.13 -18.65 23.71
CA ARG A 18 -24.78 -18.33 25.00
C ARG A 18 -23.86 -17.55 25.92
N ASP A 19 -22.59 -17.94 26.00
CA ASP A 19 -21.59 -17.21 26.80
C ASP A 19 -21.40 -15.78 26.29
N TRP A 20 -21.29 -15.58 24.97
CA TRP A 20 -21.16 -14.25 24.38
C TRP A 20 -22.38 -13.38 24.63
N LYS A 21 -23.59 -13.94 24.54
CA LYS A 21 -24.83 -13.20 24.86
C LYS A 21 -24.88 -12.81 26.34
N ALA A 22 -24.43 -13.67 27.25
CA ALA A 22 -24.36 -13.36 28.68
C ALA A 22 -23.34 -12.26 29.00
N ARG A 23 -22.19 -12.26 28.30
CA ARG A 23 -21.10 -11.30 28.55
C ARG A 23 -21.27 -9.96 27.83
N TYR A 24 -21.86 -9.94 26.63
CA TYR A 24 -21.84 -8.80 25.72
C TYR A 24 -23.24 -8.36 25.23
N GLY A 25 -24.32 -8.88 25.83
CA GLY A 25 -25.67 -8.88 25.24
C GLY A 25 -26.28 -7.55 24.75
N SER A 26 -25.82 -6.38 25.20
CA SER A 26 -26.28 -5.08 24.69
C SER A 26 -25.31 -4.40 23.70
N SER A 27 -24.18 -5.03 23.39
CA SER A 27 -23.15 -4.50 22.51
C SER A 27 -23.41 -4.84 21.03
N MET A 28 -23.09 -3.90 20.13
CA MET A 28 -23.05 -4.18 18.69
C MET A 28 -21.82 -5.06 18.38
N VAL A 29 -22.03 -6.14 17.62
CA VAL A 29 -20.96 -7.06 17.20
C VAL A 29 -20.72 -6.93 15.70
N GLU A 30 -19.46 -6.77 15.30
CA GLU A 30 -19.01 -6.87 13.91
C GLU A 30 -18.33 -8.22 13.72
N LEU A 31 -18.83 -9.04 12.79
CA LEU A 31 -18.22 -10.32 12.42
C LEU A 31 -17.42 -10.15 11.12
N ARG A 32 -16.14 -10.50 11.16
CA ARG A 32 -15.29 -10.57 9.96
C ARG A 32 -14.99 -12.04 9.69
N ILE A 33 -15.50 -12.56 8.58
CA ILE A 33 -15.22 -13.92 8.13
C ILE A 33 -13.93 -13.86 7.32
N LEU A 34 -12.92 -14.63 7.74
CA LEU A 34 -11.67 -14.81 7.03
C LEU A 34 -11.74 -16.19 6.38
N ASP A 35 -11.77 -16.24 5.05
CA ASP A 35 -11.75 -17.51 4.31
C ASP A 35 -10.31 -17.87 3.99
N GLU A 36 -9.80 -18.96 4.57
CA GLU A 36 -8.44 -19.45 4.29
C GLU A 36 -8.36 -20.19 2.94
N ASN A 37 -9.48 -20.39 2.23
CA ASN A 37 -9.53 -21.06 0.92
C ASN A 37 -9.52 -20.12 -0.30
N GLU A 38 -9.27 -18.82 -0.13
CA GLU A 38 -8.82 -17.98 -1.24
C GLU A 38 -7.29 -18.10 -1.44
N ASN A 39 -6.81 -19.29 -1.78
CA ASN A 39 -5.40 -19.49 -2.21
C ASN A 39 -5.10 -18.89 -3.60
N GLY A 40 -5.78 -17.81 -3.99
CA GLY A 40 -5.65 -17.16 -5.30
C GLY A 40 -6.20 -15.74 -5.45
N ASP A 41 -6.96 -15.20 -4.48
CA ASP A 41 -7.73 -13.95 -4.67
C ASP A 41 -7.19 -12.72 -3.93
N THR A 42 -6.20 -12.90 -3.04
CA THR A 42 -5.50 -11.78 -2.40
C THR A 42 -4.07 -11.65 -2.91
N LEU A 43 -3.69 -10.45 -3.37
CA LEU A 43 -2.33 -10.10 -3.71
C LEU A 43 -1.49 -10.04 -2.43
N SER A 44 -0.52 -10.93 -2.31
CA SER A 44 0.46 -10.91 -1.21
C SER A 44 1.48 -9.78 -1.37
N GLU A 45 2.13 -9.37 -0.28
CA GLU A 45 3.25 -8.42 -0.38
C GLU A 45 4.40 -8.97 -1.24
N SER A 46 4.65 -10.28 -1.22
CA SER A 46 5.65 -10.90 -2.09
C SER A 46 5.31 -10.77 -3.57
N GLU A 47 4.04 -10.94 -3.95
CA GLU A 47 3.60 -10.71 -5.33
C GLU A 47 3.69 -9.23 -5.71
N PHE A 48 3.32 -8.31 -4.80
CA PHE A 48 3.49 -6.88 -5.00
C PHE A 48 4.96 -6.54 -5.32
N TRP A 49 5.90 -7.00 -4.51
CA TRP A 49 7.32 -6.76 -4.75
C TRP A 49 7.83 -7.44 -6.02
N ALA A 50 7.37 -8.65 -6.35
CA ALA A 50 7.73 -9.31 -7.61
C ALA A 50 7.28 -8.51 -8.85
N ILE A 51 6.15 -7.81 -8.77
CA ILE A 51 5.68 -6.92 -9.85
C ILE A 51 6.58 -5.68 -9.94
N ILE A 52 6.94 -5.06 -8.81
CA ILE A 52 7.89 -3.93 -8.77
C ILE A 52 9.27 -4.35 -9.30
N ASP A 53 9.78 -5.51 -8.89
CA ASP A 53 11.08 -6.05 -9.32
C ASP A 53 11.14 -6.36 -10.82
N SER A 54 9.99 -6.34 -11.52
CA SER A 54 9.95 -6.51 -12.97
C SER A 54 10.25 -5.23 -13.76
N PHE A 55 10.44 -4.09 -13.09
CA PHE A 55 10.80 -2.82 -13.73
C PHE A 55 12.09 -2.96 -14.54
N ASP A 56 12.07 -2.51 -15.80
CA ASP A 56 13.21 -2.60 -16.71
C ASP A 56 14.05 -1.31 -16.64
N TRP A 57 14.92 -1.25 -15.64
CA TRP A 57 15.86 -0.13 -15.43
C TRP A 57 16.92 0.02 -16.53
N THR A 58 16.89 -0.78 -17.61
CA THR A 58 17.68 -0.51 -18.82
C THR A 58 17.02 0.53 -19.74
N LYS A 59 15.79 0.95 -19.43
CA LYS A 59 15.06 2.01 -20.11
C LYS A 59 15.29 3.37 -19.44
N GLU A 60 15.04 4.43 -20.19
CA GLU A 60 15.22 5.82 -19.72
C GLU A 60 13.89 6.43 -19.27
N GLU A 61 12.81 6.20 -20.01
CA GLU A 61 11.48 6.76 -19.71
C GLU A 61 10.75 5.92 -18.65
N GLU A 62 10.14 6.55 -17.65
CA GLU A 62 9.43 5.85 -16.55
C GLU A 62 8.34 4.90 -17.07
N GLU A 63 7.58 5.33 -18.09
CA GLU A 63 6.57 4.50 -18.74
C GLU A 63 7.19 3.22 -19.34
N ASP A 64 8.36 3.33 -19.97
CA ASP A 64 9.07 2.20 -20.56
C ASP A 64 9.65 1.26 -19.49
N ILE A 65 10.16 1.82 -18.38
CA ILE A 65 10.65 1.07 -17.21
C ILE A 65 9.52 0.19 -16.64
N MET A 66 8.31 0.73 -16.52
CA MET A 66 7.17 0.03 -15.91
C MET A 66 6.44 -0.93 -16.85
N LYS A 67 6.69 -0.92 -18.16
CA LYS A 67 5.97 -1.76 -19.14
C LYS A 67 5.87 -3.24 -18.75
N PRO A 68 6.92 -3.91 -18.24
CA PRO A 68 6.81 -5.30 -17.83
C PRO A 68 5.83 -5.48 -16.66
N ALA A 69 5.90 -4.62 -15.66
CA ALA A 69 5.01 -4.63 -14.49
C ALA A 69 3.56 -4.36 -14.89
N LEU A 70 3.34 -3.38 -15.78
CA LEU A 70 2.03 -3.05 -16.33
C LEU A 70 1.41 -4.28 -17.02
N HIS A 71 2.18 -4.97 -17.86
CA HIS A 71 1.71 -6.18 -18.54
C HIS A 71 1.38 -7.29 -17.54
N GLN A 72 2.24 -7.52 -16.54
CA GLN A 72 1.99 -8.51 -15.48
C GLN A 72 0.73 -8.20 -14.68
N LEU A 73 0.59 -6.95 -14.20
CA LEU A 73 -0.52 -6.52 -13.36
C LEU A 73 -1.85 -6.55 -14.12
N SER A 74 -1.88 -6.12 -15.39
CA SER A 74 -3.11 -6.14 -16.23
C SER A 74 -3.64 -7.56 -16.50
N ALA A 75 -2.76 -8.57 -16.45
CA ALA A 75 -3.14 -9.98 -16.59
C ALA A 75 -3.86 -10.54 -15.34
N LEU A 76 -3.63 -9.96 -14.16
CA LEU A 76 -4.23 -10.42 -12.90
C LEU A 76 -5.74 -10.11 -12.80
N PRO A 77 -6.50 -10.79 -11.92
CA PRO A 77 -7.88 -10.42 -11.61
C PRO A 77 -7.99 -8.96 -11.15
N ILE A 78 -9.13 -8.31 -11.43
CA ILE A 78 -9.39 -6.91 -11.04
C ILE A 78 -9.16 -6.69 -9.54
N ALA A 79 -9.59 -7.63 -8.70
CA ALA A 79 -9.38 -7.58 -7.25
C ALA A 79 -7.89 -7.44 -6.89
N LYS A 80 -7.00 -8.16 -7.59
CA LYS A 80 -5.55 -8.04 -7.37
C LYS A 80 -4.97 -6.71 -7.84
N ILE A 81 -5.52 -6.09 -8.88
CA ILE A 81 -5.13 -4.74 -9.30
C ILE A 81 -5.51 -3.71 -8.22
N GLN A 82 -6.71 -3.83 -7.66
CA GLN A 82 -7.16 -2.99 -6.55
C GLN A 82 -6.33 -3.22 -5.27
N GLN A 83 -5.97 -4.47 -4.97
CA GLN A 83 -5.11 -4.80 -3.85
C GLN A 83 -3.66 -4.33 -4.06
N PHE A 84 -3.15 -4.32 -5.29
CA PHE A 84 -1.86 -3.69 -5.62
C PHE A 84 -1.90 -2.21 -5.25
N GLN A 85 -2.96 -1.49 -5.65
CA GLN A 85 -3.18 -0.09 -5.30
C GLN A 85 -3.25 0.12 -3.77
N ASP A 86 -3.89 -0.79 -3.04
CA ASP A 86 -3.93 -0.74 -1.58
C ASP A 86 -2.55 -0.92 -0.95
N ILE A 87 -1.76 -1.91 -1.40
CA ILE A 87 -0.42 -2.16 -0.88
C ILE A 87 0.48 -0.96 -1.19
N LEU A 88 0.48 -0.48 -2.43
CA LEU A 88 1.22 0.72 -2.83
C LEU A 88 0.87 1.91 -1.92
N SER A 89 -0.43 2.18 -1.74
CA SER A 89 -0.89 3.28 -0.90
C SER A 89 -0.39 3.17 0.54
N TYR A 90 -0.33 1.95 1.07
CA TYR A 90 0.18 1.70 2.41
C TYR A 90 1.69 1.96 2.49
N LYS A 91 2.48 1.46 1.53
CA LYS A 91 3.94 1.69 1.50
C LYS A 91 4.27 3.18 1.43
N LEU A 92 3.59 3.93 0.54
CA LEU A 92 3.77 5.38 0.44
C LEU A 92 3.34 6.11 1.72
N TRP A 93 2.25 5.69 2.34
CA TRP A 93 1.78 6.24 3.62
C TRP A 93 2.75 5.95 4.78
N GLN A 94 3.43 4.81 4.80
CA GLN A 94 4.44 4.49 5.81
C GLN A 94 5.64 5.46 5.76
N LEU A 95 6.01 5.91 4.56
CA LEU A 95 7.09 6.88 4.34
C LEU A 95 6.63 8.34 4.47
N ASP A 96 5.35 8.61 4.69
CA ASP A 96 4.83 9.96 4.93
C ASP A 96 5.14 10.40 6.38
N GLY A 97 6.21 11.15 6.57
CA GLY A 97 6.57 11.64 7.90
C GLY A 97 7.69 12.65 7.90
N GLN A 98 7.76 13.42 9.00
CA GLN A 98 8.71 14.51 9.16
C GLN A 98 10.17 14.03 9.05
N ALA A 99 10.48 12.82 9.55
CA ALA A 99 11.82 12.26 9.48
C ALA A 99 12.27 11.99 8.02
N TYR A 100 11.38 11.43 7.20
CA TYR A 100 11.66 11.14 5.78
C TYR A 100 11.73 12.40 4.93
N ALA A 101 10.93 13.42 5.26
CA ALA A 101 10.93 14.71 4.57
C ALA A 101 12.12 15.61 4.93
N ALA A 102 12.87 15.29 5.99
CA ALA A 102 13.88 16.18 6.55
C ALA A 102 15.00 16.53 5.55
N ALA A 103 15.43 15.55 4.75
CA ALA A 103 16.48 15.75 3.75
C ALA A 103 16.05 16.72 2.64
N LEU A 104 14.82 16.58 2.13
CA LEU A 104 14.27 17.49 1.11
C LEU A 104 14.12 18.92 1.67
N ILE A 105 13.60 19.05 2.90
CA ILE A 105 13.47 20.36 3.56
C ILE A 105 14.84 21.02 3.76
N ALA A 106 15.86 20.24 4.10
CA ALA A 106 17.21 20.75 4.28
C ALA A 106 17.85 21.23 2.97
N GLN A 107 17.54 20.57 1.85
CA GLN A 107 18.03 20.92 0.52
C GLN A 107 17.38 22.21 0.00
N ASP A 108 16.05 22.30 0.03
CA ASP A 108 15.29 23.37 -0.64
C ASP A 108 14.78 24.48 0.29
N GLY A 109 14.83 24.26 1.60
CA GLY A 109 14.32 25.18 2.63
C GLY A 109 12.80 25.16 2.80
N PHE A 110 12.08 24.38 2.00
CA PHE A 110 10.65 24.10 2.14
C PHE A 110 10.35 22.67 1.68
N LEU A 111 9.14 22.17 1.96
CA LEU A 111 8.69 20.87 1.46
C LEU A 111 7.64 21.07 0.36
N SER A 112 7.98 20.66 -0.87
CA SER A 112 7.00 20.44 -1.92
C SER A 112 6.25 19.13 -1.66
N VAL A 113 4.92 19.20 -1.63
CA VAL A 113 4.08 18.04 -1.29
C VAL A 113 4.10 16.97 -2.38
N ASP A 114 4.23 17.40 -3.65
CA ASP A 114 4.27 16.52 -4.81
C ASP A 114 5.66 15.90 -4.94
N ASP A 115 6.74 16.70 -4.87
CA ASP A 115 8.11 16.16 -4.97
C ASP A 115 8.39 15.13 -3.86
N PHE A 116 7.92 15.38 -2.64
CA PHE A 116 8.05 14.41 -1.55
C PHE A 116 7.24 13.14 -1.78
N LEU A 117 6.06 13.23 -2.40
CA LEU A 117 5.32 12.03 -2.81
C LEU A 117 6.09 11.26 -3.88
N TYR A 118 6.67 11.94 -4.86
CA TYR A 118 7.34 11.28 -5.98
C TYR A 118 8.69 10.67 -5.58
N VAL A 119 9.41 11.24 -4.61
CA VAL A 119 10.58 10.62 -3.99
C VAL A 119 10.17 9.37 -3.19
N ARG A 120 9.03 9.38 -2.50
CA ARG A 120 8.49 8.15 -1.86
C ARG A 120 8.15 7.09 -2.88
N CYS A 121 7.64 7.48 -4.05
CA CYS A 121 7.43 6.54 -5.16
C CYS A 121 8.73 5.94 -5.66
N ALA A 122 9.81 6.73 -5.79
CA ALA A 122 11.13 6.24 -6.16
C ALA A 122 11.63 5.16 -5.19
N VAL A 123 11.52 5.40 -3.88
CA VAL A 123 11.89 4.40 -2.85
C VAL A 123 11.15 3.08 -3.02
N VAL A 124 9.85 3.12 -3.34
CA VAL A 124 9.07 1.90 -3.58
C VAL A 124 9.44 1.27 -4.92
N ALA A 125 9.66 2.05 -5.97
CA ALA A 125 10.04 1.59 -7.31
C ALA A 125 11.40 0.87 -7.31
N ASP A 126 12.36 1.32 -6.50
CA ASP A 126 13.67 0.67 -6.32
C ASP A 126 13.58 -0.70 -5.62
N GLY A 127 12.38 -1.04 -5.14
CA GLY A 127 12.08 -2.36 -4.63
C GLY A 127 12.21 -2.49 -3.12
N LYS A 128 11.99 -3.72 -2.67
CA LYS A 128 11.77 -4.04 -1.26
C LYS A 128 12.94 -3.65 -0.36
N SER A 129 14.18 -3.91 -0.80
CA SER A 129 15.37 -3.66 0.01
C SER A 129 15.54 -2.18 0.32
N THR A 130 15.37 -1.32 -0.69
CA THR A 130 15.47 0.14 -0.55
C THR A 130 14.36 0.66 0.35
N PHE A 131 13.13 0.19 0.15
CA PHE A 131 12.00 0.52 1.01
C PHE A 131 12.27 0.17 2.49
N GLU A 132 12.73 -1.04 2.77
CA GLU A 132 13.02 -1.48 4.15
C GLU A 132 14.18 -0.70 4.77
N GLU A 133 15.21 -0.39 3.97
CA GLU A 133 16.36 0.39 4.40
C GLU A 133 15.97 1.82 4.80
N VAL A 134 15.20 2.51 3.95
CA VAL A 134 14.70 3.86 4.24
C VAL A 134 13.75 3.82 5.44
N LEU A 135 12.87 2.82 5.53
CA LEU A 135 11.94 2.68 6.65
C LEU A 135 12.66 2.60 8.00
N GLN A 136 13.81 1.93 8.06
CA GLN A 136 14.66 1.84 9.25
C GLN A 136 15.52 3.08 9.48
N ASP A 137 15.97 3.72 8.39
CA ASP A 137 16.87 4.86 8.42
C ASP A 137 16.40 5.96 7.46
N PRO A 138 15.56 6.91 7.95
CA PRO A 138 15.01 7.99 7.14
C PRO A 138 16.06 8.89 6.46
N GLU A 139 17.32 8.91 6.94
CA GLU A 139 18.40 9.69 6.33
C GLU A 139 18.81 9.16 4.95
N LYS A 140 18.42 7.93 4.61
CA LYS A 140 18.70 7.29 3.32
C LYS A 140 17.69 7.61 2.23
N MET A 141 16.76 8.53 2.47
CA MET A 141 15.79 8.97 1.47
C MET A 141 16.53 9.45 0.19
N PRO A 142 16.26 8.86 -1.00
CA PRO A 142 16.97 9.18 -2.23
C PRO A 142 16.40 10.46 -2.85
N ILE A 143 16.79 11.62 -2.33
CA ILE A 143 16.23 12.93 -2.75
C ILE A 143 16.64 13.39 -4.16
N GLU A 144 17.54 12.65 -4.83
CA GLU A 144 18.11 13.06 -6.11
C GLU A 144 17.27 12.63 -7.33
N TYR A 145 16.26 11.77 -7.14
CA TYR A 145 15.35 11.36 -8.20
C TYR A 145 13.95 11.05 -7.65
N SER A 146 12.99 11.09 -8.55
CA SER A 146 11.58 10.84 -8.31
C SER A 146 11.07 9.78 -9.28
N PHE A 147 9.91 9.20 -8.97
CA PHE A 147 9.29 8.22 -9.86
C PHE A 147 7.76 8.34 -9.83
N GLU A 148 7.23 9.45 -10.37
CA GLU A 148 5.80 9.78 -10.31
C GLU A 148 4.93 8.69 -10.94
N SER A 149 5.39 8.09 -12.03
CA SER A 149 4.56 7.22 -12.87
C SER A 149 4.06 5.97 -12.13
N LEU A 150 4.73 5.55 -11.04
CA LEU A 150 4.26 4.45 -10.18
C LEU A 150 2.84 4.68 -9.64
N LEU A 151 2.42 5.93 -9.43
CA LEU A 151 1.07 6.27 -8.97
C LEU A 151 -0.02 5.80 -9.92
N TYR A 152 0.28 5.69 -11.21
CA TYR A 152 -0.67 5.36 -12.27
C TYR A 152 -0.65 3.88 -12.66
N LEU A 153 0.31 3.08 -12.16
CA LEU A 153 0.51 1.70 -12.60
C LEU A 153 -0.75 0.82 -12.44
N ALA A 154 -1.48 0.95 -11.32
CA ALA A 154 -2.71 0.19 -11.11
C ALA A 154 -3.87 0.68 -11.99
N THR A 155 -4.00 2.00 -12.16
CA THR A 155 -5.05 2.59 -13.00
C THR A 155 -4.85 2.25 -14.47
N ASP A 156 -3.60 2.25 -14.93
CA ASP A 156 -3.21 1.89 -16.28
C ASP A 156 -3.40 0.40 -16.54
N ALA A 157 -3.03 -0.45 -15.57
CA ALA A 157 -3.27 -1.89 -15.66
C ALA A 157 -4.77 -2.21 -15.72
N TYR A 158 -5.59 -1.52 -14.92
CA TYR A 158 -7.05 -1.65 -14.96
C TYR A 158 -7.62 -1.20 -16.31
N ALA A 159 -7.17 -0.05 -16.83
CA ALA A 159 -7.61 0.48 -18.12
C ALA A 159 -7.20 -0.44 -19.27
N GLN A 160 -5.97 -0.96 -19.25
CA GLN A 160 -5.50 -1.94 -20.23
C GLN A 160 -6.33 -3.23 -20.20
N LYS A 161 -6.75 -3.68 -19.01
CA LYS A 161 -7.55 -4.91 -18.85
C LYS A 161 -8.99 -4.75 -19.30
N THR A 162 -9.62 -3.63 -18.93
CA THR A 162 -11.08 -3.45 -19.02
C THR A 162 -11.51 -2.53 -20.15
N GLY A 163 -10.62 -1.65 -20.62
CA GLY A 163 -10.95 -0.54 -21.51
C GLY A 163 -11.63 0.64 -20.80
N GLU A 164 -11.72 0.62 -19.46
CA GLU A 164 -12.42 1.63 -18.65
C GLU A 164 -11.48 2.31 -17.64
N ALA A 165 -11.83 3.52 -17.22
CA ALA A 165 -11.11 4.20 -16.14
C ALA A 165 -11.41 3.55 -14.78
N MET A 166 -10.37 3.35 -13.97
CA MET A 166 -10.50 2.84 -12.62
C MET A 166 -11.12 3.90 -11.69
N THR A 167 -12.22 3.55 -11.02
CA THR A 167 -12.89 4.44 -10.04
C THR A 167 -12.61 4.05 -8.58
N TYR A 168 -11.87 2.96 -8.37
CA TYR A 168 -11.51 2.46 -7.05
C TYR A 168 -10.56 3.42 -6.34
N LEU A 169 -10.85 3.70 -5.07
CA LEU A 169 -9.99 4.52 -4.21
C LEU A 169 -9.15 3.61 -3.29
N PRO A 170 -7.83 3.90 -3.12
CA PRO A 170 -6.97 3.15 -2.23
C PRO A 170 -7.45 3.19 -0.77
N LYS A 171 -7.13 2.13 -0.02
CA LYS A 171 -7.37 2.08 1.45
C LYS A 171 -6.67 3.18 2.24
N TYR A 172 -5.48 3.61 1.82
CA TYR A 172 -4.73 4.66 2.49
C TYR A 172 -4.66 5.90 1.61
N ASN A 173 -4.90 7.06 2.20
CA ASN A 173 -4.58 8.32 1.53
C ASN A 173 -3.06 8.51 1.62
N PHE A 174 -2.36 8.34 0.51
CA PHE A 174 -0.90 8.41 0.44
C PHE A 174 -0.35 9.82 0.23
N GLU A 175 -1.24 10.81 0.07
CA GLU A 175 -0.85 12.22 -0.06
C GLU A 175 0.00 12.67 1.13
N THR A 176 0.84 13.67 0.91
CA THR A 176 1.71 14.22 1.96
C THR A 176 0.87 14.75 3.14
N TYR A 177 1.31 14.52 4.38
CA TYR A 177 0.63 14.85 5.64
C TYR A 177 -0.56 13.96 6.06
N GLN A 178 -0.85 12.87 5.34
CA GLN A 178 -1.98 11.99 5.65
C GLN A 178 -1.66 10.94 6.73
N ASN A 179 -0.40 10.54 6.87
CA ASN A 179 0.09 9.82 8.05
C ASN A 179 0.31 10.81 9.19
N ARG A 180 -0.80 11.29 9.77
CA ARG A 180 -0.77 12.30 10.83
C ARG A 180 0.13 11.94 12.02
N SER A 181 0.37 10.65 12.28
CA SER A 181 1.33 10.20 13.30
C SER A 181 2.78 10.53 12.92
N GLY A 182 3.17 10.34 11.66
CA GLY A 182 4.51 10.63 11.16
C GLY A 182 4.89 12.11 11.18
N TRP A 183 3.91 13.00 11.36
CA TRP A 183 4.10 14.47 11.38
C TRP A 183 3.91 15.11 12.76
N LYS A 184 3.68 14.32 13.80
CA LYS A 184 3.67 14.85 15.17
C LYS A 184 5.11 15.17 15.56
N LYS A 185 5.32 16.36 16.12
CA LYS A 185 6.60 16.70 16.76
C LYS A 185 6.89 15.69 17.86
N ALA A 186 8.10 15.13 17.83
CA ALA A 186 8.65 14.30 18.91
C ALA A 186 8.77 15.11 20.22
#